data_AF-A0A439T2P5-F1
#
_entry.id   AF-A0A439T2P5-F1
#
_cell.length_a   1.000
_cell.length_b   1.000
_cell.length_c   1.000
_cell.angle_alpha   90.00
_cell.angle_beta   90.00
_cell.angle_gamma   90.00
#
_symmetry.space_group_name_H-M   'P 1'
#
loop_
_entity.id
_entity.type
_entity.pdbx_description
1 polymer ?
#
loop_
_entity_poly.entity_id
_entity_poly.type
_entity_poly.pdbx_seq_one_letter_code
_entity_poly.pdbx_strand_id
1 'polypeptide(L)'
;MVSPGQTFQAARLFDPSEITVLQALIAKLEGKTQKQKNPHPTHTLAWAAWCIARLGGWNGYEKERPPGPITFTHGLRRFNAITDGFLLASQNQPEANVCAR
;
A
#
# COMPACT_ATOMS: atom_id res chain seq x y z
N MET A 1 -8.89 22.63 -1.23
CA MET A 1 -8.42 22.50 0.17
C MET A 1 -7.68 21.18 0.26
N VAL A 2 -6.38 21.21 0.56
CA VAL A 2 -5.53 20.02 0.65
C VAL A 2 -5.77 19.38 2.02
N SER A 3 -6.09 18.09 2.05
CA SER A 3 -6.37 17.37 3.31
C SER A 3 -5.06 17.22 4.11
N PRO A 4 -5.03 17.41 5.44
CA PRO A 4 -3.79 17.48 6.22
C PRO A 4 -2.89 16.22 6.10
N GLY A 5 -3.45 15.08 5.73
CA GLY A 5 -2.70 13.85 5.45
C GLY A 5 -1.80 13.91 4.21
N GLN A 6 -1.90 14.92 3.36
CA GLN A 6 -1.06 15.09 2.16
C GLN A 6 0.28 15.77 2.45
N THR A 7 0.47 16.33 3.65
CA THR A 7 1.72 17.01 4.03
C THR A 7 2.74 16.04 4.65
N PHE A 8 2.28 14.92 5.20
CA PHE A 8 3.16 13.95 5.85
C PHE A 8 3.69 12.91 4.85
N GLN A 9 4.99 12.64 4.92
CA GLN A 9 5.64 11.60 4.12
C GLN A 9 5.42 10.23 4.76
N ALA A 10 5.13 9.22 3.92
CA ALA A 10 4.94 7.84 4.35
C ALA A 10 6.21 7.28 5.03
N ALA A 11 7.40 7.71 4.58
CA ALA A 11 8.69 7.31 5.16
C ALA A 11 8.89 7.70 6.63
N ARG A 12 8.00 8.49 7.24
CA ARG A 12 8.02 8.72 8.69
C ARG A 12 7.47 7.54 9.50
N LEU A 13 6.63 6.71 8.89
CA LEU A 13 5.94 5.60 9.56
C LEU A 13 6.26 4.23 8.95
N PHE A 14 6.73 4.20 7.72
CA PHE A 14 7.02 2.98 6.97
C PHE A 14 8.49 2.89 6.57
N ASP A 15 9.05 1.70 6.66
CA ASP A 15 10.40 1.38 6.22
C ASP A 15 10.51 1.38 4.68
N PRO A 16 11.72 1.50 4.09
CA PRO A 16 11.90 1.50 2.63
C PRO A 16 11.33 0.25 1.93
N SER A 17 11.47 -0.92 2.56
CA SER A 17 10.89 -2.19 2.09
C SER A 17 9.37 -2.13 2.09
N GLU A 18 8.77 -1.57 3.14
CA GLU A 18 7.32 -1.39 3.25
C GLU A 18 6.80 -0.39 2.21
N ILE A 19 7.53 0.70 1.94
CA ILE A 19 7.19 1.66 0.88
C ILE A 19 7.20 0.97 -0.49
N THR A 20 8.15 0.06 -0.72
CA THR A 20 8.23 -0.72 -1.97
C THR A 20 7.02 -1.64 -2.11
N VAL A 21 6.62 -2.32 -1.02
CA VAL A 21 5.41 -3.14 -0.98
C VAL A 21 4.16 -2.29 -1.21
N LEU A 22 4.05 -1.11 -0.58
CA LEU A 22 2.95 -0.17 -0.79
C LEU A 22 2.85 0.26 -2.26
N GLN A 23 3.97 0.57 -2.92
CA GLN A 23 3.98 0.92 -4.35
C GLN A 23 3.46 -0.23 -5.22
N ALA A 24 3.94 -1.45 -4.98
CA ALA A 24 3.50 -2.63 -5.73
C ALA A 24 2.00 -2.92 -5.50
N LEU A 25 1.54 -2.78 -4.25
CA LEU A 25 0.13 -2.98 -3.90
C LEU A 25 -0.76 -1.92 -4.53
N ILE A 26 -0.36 -0.66 -4.50
CA ILE A 26 -1.14 0.43 -5.10
C ILE A 26 -1.22 0.24 -6.61
N ALA A 27 -0.12 -0.09 -7.30
CA ALA A 27 -0.15 -0.39 -8.73
C ALA A 27 -1.10 -1.56 -9.07
N LYS A 28 -1.20 -2.56 -8.19
CA LYS A 28 -2.14 -3.69 -8.34
C LYS A 28 -3.59 -3.32 -8.01
N LEU A 29 -3.81 -2.43 -7.05
CA LEU A 29 -5.12 -2.02 -6.55
C LEU A 29 -5.74 -0.87 -7.36
N GLU A 30 -4.91 -0.12 -8.07
CA GLU A 30 -5.33 0.88 -9.04
C GLU A 30 -6.07 0.18 -10.18
N GLY A 31 -7.39 0.33 -10.15
CA GLY A 31 -8.24 -0.25 -11.17
C GLY A 31 -8.12 0.49 -12.51
N LYS A 32 -8.79 -0.05 -13.53
CA LYS A 32 -8.74 0.50 -14.90
C LYS A 32 -9.39 1.88 -15.01
N THR A 33 -10.25 2.25 -14.07
CA THR A 33 -11.03 3.50 -14.12
C THR A 33 -10.39 4.60 -13.29
N GLN A 34 -10.49 5.85 -13.75
CA GLN A 34 -9.92 7.02 -13.06
C GLN A 34 -10.46 7.18 -11.62
N LYS A 35 -11.71 6.74 -11.36
CA LYS A 35 -12.33 6.75 -10.02
C LYS A 35 -11.79 5.68 -9.05
N GLN A 36 -11.04 4.70 -9.57
CA GLN A 36 -10.42 3.62 -8.79
C GLN A 36 -8.92 3.88 -8.58
N LYS A 37 -8.39 4.98 -9.12
CA LYS A 37 -7.01 5.41 -8.90
C LYS A 37 -6.89 6.16 -7.59
N ASN A 38 -5.70 6.11 -7.00
CA ASN A 38 -5.40 6.87 -5.80
C ASN A 38 -5.33 8.37 -6.14
N PRO A 39 -6.17 9.23 -5.54
CA PRO A 39 -6.13 10.67 -5.80
C PRO A 39 -5.00 11.39 -5.04
N HIS A 40 -4.28 10.69 -4.15
CA HIS A 40 -3.26 11.30 -3.31
C HIS A 40 -1.86 11.26 -3.96
N PRO A 41 -1.01 12.27 -3.70
CA PRO A 41 0.37 12.28 -4.21
C PRO A 41 1.16 11.07 -3.72
N THR A 42 2.02 10.52 -4.58
CA THR A 42 2.86 9.36 -4.25
C THR A 42 3.74 9.64 -3.03
N HIS A 43 3.99 8.59 -2.23
CA HIS A 43 4.80 8.64 -0.99
C HIS A 43 4.24 9.51 0.14
N THR A 44 3.02 10.04 0.01
CA THR A 44 2.36 10.70 1.14
C THR A 44 1.71 9.69 2.08
N LEU A 45 1.46 10.12 3.32
CA LEU A 45 0.74 9.30 4.30
C LEU A 45 -0.70 9.03 3.84
N ALA A 46 -1.36 10.01 3.21
CA ALA A 46 -2.68 9.80 2.62
C ALA A 46 -2.66 8.74 1.52
N TRP A 47 -1.60 8.67 0.71
CA TRP A 47 -1.40 7.65 -0.30
C TRP A 47 -1.27 6.24 0.31
N ALA A 48 -0.49 6.09 1.38
CA ALA A 48 -0.38 4.83 2.11
C ALA A 48 -1.70 4.44 2.81
N ALA A 49 -2.37 5.41 3.45
CA ALA A 49 -3.64 5.20 4.12
C ALA A 49 -4.74 4.70 3.16
N TRP A 50 -4.78 5.24 1.93
CA TRP A 50 -5.70 4.76 0.90
C TRP A 50 -5.46 3.28 0.58
N CYS A 51 -4.21 2.84 0.42
CA CYS A 51 -3.87 1.44 0.17
C CYS A 51 -4.31 0.53 1.33
N ILE A 52 -4.01 0.93 2.56
CA ILE A 52 -4.36 0.16 3.76
C ILE A 52 -5.88 0.04 3.89
N ALA A 53 -6.62 1.13 3.67
CA ALA A 53 -8.08 1.10 3.69
C ALA A 53 -8.65 0.13 2.62
N ARG A 54 -8.07 0.12 1.40
CA ARG A 54 -8.45 -0.80 0.32
C ARG A 54 -8.21 -2.26 0.71
N LEU A 55 -7.07 -2.57 1.32
CA LEU A 55 -6.80 -3.91 1.86
C LEU A 55 -7.80 -4.29 2.97
N GLY A 56 -8.26 -3.32 3.74
CA GLY A 56 -9.26 -3.47 4.79
C GLY A 56 -10.69 -3.73 4.32
N GLY A 57 -10.94 -3.69 3.00
CA GLY A 57 -12.27 -3.91 2.42
C GLY A 57 -13.06 -2.63 2.14
N TRP A 58 -12.41 -1.47 2.08
CA TRP A 58 -13.06 -0.22 1.65
C TRP A 58 -13.18 -0.14 0.13
N ASN A 59 -14.34 0.29 -0.41
CA ASN A 59 -14.54 0.34 -1.86
C ASN A 59 -13.87 1.55 -2.53
N GLY A 60 -13.31 2.49 -1.77
CA GLY A 60 -12.44 3.54 -2.30
C GLY A 60 -13.16 4.66 -3.05
N TYR A 61 -14.50 4.73 -2.99
CA TYR A 61 -15.27 5.76 -3.66
C TYR A 61 -15.33 7.05 -2.81
N GLU A 62 -15.10 8.21 -3.43
CA GLU A 62 -15.19 9.52 -2.78
C GLU A 62 -16.56 9.80 -2.11
N LYS A 63 -17.64 9.19 -2.61
CA LYS A 63 -18.99 9.34 -2.05
C LYS A 63 -19.28 8.38 -0.90
N GLU A 64 -18.43 7.39 -0.66
CA GLU A 64 -18.62 6.43 0.40
C GLU A 64 -18.10 6.98 1.72
N ARG A 65 -18.62 6.46 2.84
CA ARG A 65 -18.15 6.89 4.17
C ARG A 65 -16.64 6.65 4.29
N PRO A 66 -15.90 7.56 4.95
CA PRO A 66 -14.48 7.38 5.17
C PRO A 66 -14.22 6.06 5.91
N PRO A 67 -13.10 5.38 5.64
CA PRO A 67 -12.77 4.12 6.27
C PRO A 67 -12.67 4.28 7.79
N GLY A 68 -13.37 3.40 8.52
CA GLY A 68 -13.37 3.41 9.98
C GLY A 68 -12.11 2.75 10.58
N PRO A 69 -11.89 2.89 11.90
CA PRO A 69 -10.73 2.29 12.58
C PRO A 69 -10.63 0.77 12.43
N ILE A 70 -11.77 0.07 12.35
CA ILE A 70 -11.82 -1.39 12.15
C ILE A 70 -11.29 -1.76 10.75
N THR A 71 -11.71 -1.03 9.72
CA THR A 71 -11.24 -1.21 8.34
C THR A 71 -9.73 -1.03 8.26
N PHE A 72 -9.20 0.02 8.90
CA PHE A 72 -7.75 0.23 8.97
C PHE A 72 -7.02 -0.89 9.70
N THR A 73 -7.59 -1.39 10.80
CA THR A 73 -6.99 -2.51 11.56
C THR A 73 -6.89 -3.76 10.70
N HIS A 74 -7.96 -4.10 9.96
CA HIS A 74 -7.94 -5.23 9.03
C HIS A 74 -6.96 -5.02 7.88
N GLY A 75 -6.91 -3.80 7.35
CA GLY A 75 -5.97 -3.39 6.31
C GLY A 75 -4.51 -3.55 6.75
N LEU A 76 -4.16 -3.05 7.94
CA LEU A 76 -2.82 -3.14 8.52
C LEU A 76 -2.40 -4.59 8.77
N ARG A 77 -3.29 -5.42 9.32
CA ARG A 77 -2.98 -6.86 9.51
C ARG A 77 -2.64 -7.55 8.19
N ARG A 78 -3.40 -7.27 7.12
CA ARG A 78 -3.14 -7.81 5.79
C ARG A 78 -1.86 -7.25 5.19
N PHE A 79 -1.63 -5.95 5.35
CA PHE A 79 -0.42 -5.28 4.89
C PHE A 79 0.82 -5.91 5.52
N ASN A 80 0.87 -6.04 6.85
CA ASN A 80 1.99 -6.64 7.57
C ASN A 80 2.26 -8.07 7.10
N ALA A 81 1.23 -8.90 6.96
CA ALA A 81 1.40 -10.27 6.47
C ALA A 81 1.99 -10.33 5.05
N ILE A 82 1.64 -9.38 4.18
CA ILE A 82 2.20 -9.28 2.82
C ILE A 82 3.66 -8.80 2.88
N THR A 83 3.96 -7.80 3.72
CA THR A 83 5.31 -7.31 3.94
C THR A 83 6.23 -8.41 4.48
N ASP A 84 5.77 -9.17 5.47
CA ASP A 84 6.53 -10.30 6.01
C ASP A 84 6.82 -11.34 4.92
N GLY A 85 5.82 -11.69 4.12
CA GLY A 85 6.00 -12.58 2.96
C GLY A 85 6.97 -12.03 1.91
N PHE A 86 6.93 -10.73 1.65
CA PHE A 86 7.87 -10.06 0.74
C PHE A 86 9.30 -10.13 1.26
N LEU A 87 9.52 -9.82 2.54
CA LEU A 87 10.84 -9.89 3.17
C LEU A 87 11.41 -11.31 3.14
N LEU A 88 10.59 -12.31 3.48
CA LEU A 88 10.98 -13.72 3.40
C LEU A 88 11.36 -14.13 1.97
N ALA A 89 10.61 -13.69 0.97
CA ALA A 89 10.89 -13.97 -0.44
C ALA A 89 12.16 -13.25 -0.94
N SER A 90 12.44 -12.04 -0.46
CA SER A 90 13.65 -11.29 -0.78
C SER A 90 14.91 -11.93 -0.16
N GLN A 91 14.80 -12.51 1.04
CA GLN A 91 15.91 -13.22 1.68
C GLN A 91 16.23 -14.56 1.04
N ASN A 92 15.22 -15.23 0.46
CA ASN A 92 15.34 -16.57 -0.13
C ASN A 92 15.44 -16.55 -1.66
N GLN A 93 15.86 -15.45 -2.29
CA GLN A 93 16.13 -15.46 -3.73
C GLN A 93 17.31 -16.41 -4.00
N PRO A 94 17.10 -17.59 -4.64
CA PRO A 94 18.22 -18.40 -5.07
C PRO A 94 18.96 -17.60 -6.14
N GLU A 95 20.29 -17.50 -6.03
CA GLU A 95 21.09 -16.81 -7.05
C GLU A 95 20.72 -17.36 -8.43
N ALA A 96 20.29 -16.46 -9.31
CA ALA A 96 19.87 -16.74 -10.68
C ALA A 96 21.08 -17.11 -11.58
N ASN A 97 21.94 -18.04 -11.12
CA ASN A 97 23.19 -18.44 -11.76
C ASN A 97 23.23 -19.93 -12.15
N VAL A 98 22.08 -20.63 -12.23
CA VAL A 98 22.06 -22.08 -12.53
C VAL A 98 21.71 -22.41 -14.00
N CYS A 99 21.45 -21.42 -14.88
CA CYS A 99 21.15 -21.69 -16.30
C CYS A 99 22.20 -21.15 -17.30
N ALA A 100 23.44 -20.97 -16.86
CA ALA A 100 24.57 -20.72 -17.75
C ALA A 100 25.67 -21.77 -17.49
N ARG A 101 25.41 -23.02 -17.89
CA ARG A 101 26.44 -24.06 -18.06
C ARG A 101 25.94 -25.19 -18.94
#